data_AF-A0A2A4LUM6-F1
#
_entry.id   AF-A0A2A4LUM6-F1
#
_cell.length_a   1.000
_cell.length_b   1.000
_cell.length_c   1.000
_cell.angle_alpha   90.00
_cell.angle_beta   90.00
_cell.angle_gamma   90.00
#
_symmetry.space_group_name_H-M   'P 1'
#
loop_
_entity.id
_entity.type
_entity.pdbx_description
1 polymer ?
#
loop_
_entity_poly.entity_id
_entity_poly.type
_entity_poly.pdbx_seq_one_letter_code
_entity_poly.pdbx_strand_id
1 'polypeptide(L)'
;LGPQGEEAAVQLCTTFETMGVLVYERMASYSLVEQLAGGMICVMYRKLAVWLEVVRSEQEQPSWAEWFQWLAEQLAKSKTQSEPAHIKYRDWRP
;
A
#
# COMPACT_ATOMS: atom_id res chain seq x y z
N LEU A 1 17.45 7.02 -2.89
CA LEU A 1 16.93 7.85 -1.77
C LEU A 1 18.14 8.26 -0.92
N GLY A 2 18.05 9.16 0.05
CA GLY A 2 19.10 9.27 1.08
C GLY A 2 18.96 8.13 2.12
N PRO A 3 19.93 7.89 3.01
CA PRO A 3 19.88 6.76 3.96
C PRO A 3 18.59 6.70 4.81
N GLN A 4 18.16 7.84 5.36
CA GLN A 4 16.90 7.93 6.12
C GLN A 4 15.67 7.67 5.25
N GLY A 5 15.74 8.04 3.96
CA GLY A 5 14.66 7.79 3.01
C GLY A 5 14.53 6.32 2.64
N GLU A 6 15.65 5.59 2.58
CA GLU A 6 15.64 4.14 2.34
C GLU A 6 15.09 3.38 3.53
N GLU A 7 15.49 3.73 4.75
CA GLU A 7 14.93 3.15 5.97
C GLU A 7 13.40 3.34 6.03
N ALA A 8 12.92 4.56 5.76
CA ALA A 8 11.50 4.84 5.70
C ALA A 8 10.77 4.06 4.59
N ALA A 9 11.41 3.89 3.43
CA ALA A 9 10.85 3.11 2.33
C ALA A 9 10.73 1.62 2.71
N VAL A 10 11.74 1.04 3.35
CA VAL A 10 11.71 -0.34 3.85
C VAL A 10 10.62 -0.53 4.90
N GLN A 11 10.44 0.41 5.82
CA GLN A 11 9.37 0.36 6.82
C GLN A 11 7.98 0.41 6.19
N LEU A 12 7.77 1.29 5.20
CA LEU A 12 6.52 1.37 4.46
C LEU A 12 6.23 0.09 3.67
N CYS A 13 7.24 -0.44 2.98
CA CYS A 13 7.12 -1.71 2.26
C CYS A 13 6.73 -2.82 3.22
N THR A 14 7.42 -2.98 4.35
CA THR A 14 7.08 -4.02 5.36
C THR A 14 5.65 -3.86 5.88
N THR A 15 5.22 -2.63 6.13
CA THR A 15 3.85 -2.35 6.61
C THR A 15 2.80 -2.75 5.58
N PHE A 16 2.97 -2.32 4.33
CA PHE A 16 1.99 -2.62 3.27
C PHE A 16 2.07 -4.07 2.77
N GLU A 17 3.25 -4.69 2.83
CA GLU A 17 3.45 -6.12 2.60
C GLU A 17 2.59 -6.93 3.57
N THR A 18 2.69 -6.62 4.86
CA THR A 18 1.88 -7.26 5.91
C THR A 18 0.39 -7.11 5.63
N MET A 19 -0.07 -5.91 5.24
CA MET A 19 -1.47 -5.70 4.87
C MET A 19 -1.88 -6.55 3.66
N GLY A 20 -1.02 -6.66 2.64
CA GLY A 20 -1.28 -7.46 1.45
C GLY A 20 -1.48 -8.94 1.78
N VAL A 21 -0.59 -9.49 2.62
CA VAL A 21 -0.70 -10.88 3.10
C VAL A 21 -1.98 -11.09 3.90
N LEU A 22 -2.30 -10.20 4.85
CA LEU A 22 -3.51 -10.32 5.67
C LEU A 22 -4.80 -10.29 4.85
N VAL A 23 -4.84 -9.50 3.78
CA VAL A 23 -5.97 -9.47 2.84
C VAL A 23 -6.05 -10.76 2.05
N TYR A 24 -4.92 -11.23 1.51
CA TYR A 24 -4.86 -12.46 0.72
C TYR A 24 -5.30 -13.70 1.53
N GLU A 25 -4.82 -13.81 2.77
CA GLU A 25 -5.17 -14.87 3.72
C GLU A 25 -6.56 -14.70 4.36
N ARG A 26 -7.32 -13.67 3.96
CA ARG A 26 -8.67 -13.36 4.47
C ARG A 26 -8.74 -13.11 5.97
N MET A 27 -7.62 -12.74 6.60
CA MET A 27 -7.56 -12.31 7.99
C MET A 27 -8.06 -10.88 8.17
N ALA A 28 -7.87 -10.03 7.15
CA ALA A 28 -8.45 -8.70 7.06
C ALA A 28 -9.34 -8.60 5.81
N SER A 29 -10.47 -7.89 5.92
CA SER A 29 -11.28 -7.64 4.72
C SER A 29 -10.61 -6.63 3.80
N TYR A 30 -10.72 -6.87 2.50
CA TYR A 30 -10.22 -5.94 1.48
C TYR A 30 -10.79 -4.52 1.67
N SER A 31 -12.10 -4.41 1.93
CA SER A 31 -12.78 -3.13 2.12
C SER A 31 -12.34 -2.36 3.37
N LEU A 32 -11.88 -3.06 4.40
CA LEU A 32 -11.28 -2.43 5.58
C LEU A 32 -9.93 -1.81 5.23
N VAL A 33 -9.06 -2.56 4.54
CA VAL A 33 -7.73 -2.07 4.14
C VAL A 33 -7.83 -0.94 3.13
N GLU A 34 -8.76 -1.02 2.19
CA GLU A 34 -9.05 0.04 1.22
C GLU A 34 -9.43 1.36 1.93
N GLN A 35 -10.31 1.30 2.94
CA GLN A 35 -10.68 2.48 3.73
C GLN A 35 -9.56 2.98 4.65
N LEU A 36 -8.79 2.07 5.23
CA LEU A 36 -7.73 2.40 6.18
C LEU A 36 -6.52 3.06 5.50
N ALA A 37 -6.06 2.47 4.39
CA ALA A 37 -4.76 2.82 3.80
C ALA A 37 -4.75 2.81 2.26
N GLY A 38 -5.87 2.52 1.58
CA GLY A 38 -5.88 2.28 0.14
C GLY A 38 -5.30 3.43 -0.69
N GLY A 39 -5.67 4.67 -0.34
CA GLY A 39 -5.13 5.87 -0.98
C GLY A 39 -3.61 6.02 -0.78
N MET A 40 -3.12 5.75 0.43
CA MET A 40 -1.70 5.84 0.78
C MET A 40 -0.89 4.76 0.06
N ILE A 41 -1.36 3.52 0.07
CA ILE A 41 -0.75 2.38 -0.63
C ILE A 41 -0.57 2.71 -2.11
N CYS A 42 -1.63 3.20 -2.76
CA CYS A 42 -1.57 3.60 -4.18
C CYS A 42 -0.56 4.72 -4.43
N VAL A 43 -0.51 5.74 -3.57
CA VAL A 43 0.43 6.86 -3.73
C VAL A 43 1.87 6.39 -3.53
N MET A 44 2.13 5.62 -2.48
CA MET A 44 3.47 5.16 -2.15
C MET A 44 3.99 4.16 -3.18
N TYR A 45 3.15 3.26 -3.69
CA TYR A 45 3.58 2.34 -4.75
C TYR A 45 4.05 3.12 -5.99
N ARG A 46 3.30 4.14 -6.44
CA ARG A 46 3.75 4.99 -7.56
C ARG A 46 5.07 5.71 -7.30
N LYS A 47 5.30 6.14 -6.05
CA LYS A 47 6.54 6.84 -5.67
C LYS A 47 7.75 5.89 -5.57
N LEU A 48 7.51 4.66 -5.12
CA LEU A 48 8.57 3.70 -4.82
C LEU A 48 8.79 2.68 -5.95
N ALA A 49 7.89 2.55 -6.93
CA ALA A 49 7.96 1.50 -7.96
C ALA A 49 9.34 1.34 -8.61
N VAL A 50 9.98 2.44 -9.03
CA VAL A 50 11.33 2.40 -9.62
C VAL A 50 12.38 1.92 -8.61
N TRP A 51 12.27 2.36 -7.36
CA TRP A 51 13.18 1.93 -6.29
C TRP A 51 12.98 0.45 -5.94
N LEU A 52 11.75 -0.07 -5.96
CA LEU A 52 11.48 -1.49 -5.77
C LEU A 52 12.22 -2.36 -6.79
N GLU A 53 12.15 -1.99 -8.07
CA GLU A 53 12.84 -2.72 -9.14
C GLU A 53 14.35 -2.72 -8.97
N VAL A 54 14.93 -1.58 -8.55
CA VAL A 54 16.37 -1.49 -8.24
C VAL A 54 16.72 -2.42 -7.09
N VAL A 55 15.99 -2.38 -5.97
CA VAL A 55 16.25 -3.25 -4.81
C VAL A 55 16.13 -4.72 -5.16
N ARG A 56 15.12 -5.12 -5.92
CA ARG A 56 14.94 -6.51 -6.39
C ARG A 56 16.14 -6.99 -7.22
N SER A 57 16.63 -6.12 -8.12
CA SER A 57 17.80 -6.42 -8.94
C SER A 57 19.08 -6.49 -8.12
N GLU A 58 19.32 -5.54 -7.21
CA GLU A 58 20.55 -5.47 -6.41
C GLU A 58 20.65 -6.60 -5.38
N GLN A 59 19.51 -7.02 -4.81
CA GLN A 59 19.45 -8.08 -3.80
C GLN A 59 19.19 -9.47 -4.39
N GLU A 60 19.08 -9.59 -5.72
CA GLU A 60 18.70 -10.82 -6.42
C GLU A 60 17.41 -11.46 -5.86
N GLN A 61 16.48 -10.63 -5.38
CA GLN A 61 15.26 -11.07 -4.72
C GLN A 61 14.01 -10.50 -5.41
N PRO A 62 13.47 -11.16 -6.44
CA PRO A 62 12.36 -10.64 -7.23
C PRO A 62 11.04 -10.52 -6.46
N SER A 63 10.85 -11.29 -5.39
CA SER A 63 9.63 -11.25 -4.56
C SER A 63 9.65 -10.13 -3.51
N TRP A 64 10.68 -9.28 -3.48
CA TRP A 64 10.76 -8.21 -2.49
C TRP A 64 9.55 -7.26 -2.61
N ALA A 65 8.81 -7.10 -1.51
CA ALA A 65 7.59 -6.31 -1.42
C ALA A 65 6.51 -6.66 -2.49
N GLU A 66 6.41 -7.94 -2.84
CA GLU A 66 5.45 -8.42 -3.86
C GLU A 66 3.99 -8.22 -3.43
N TRP A 67 3.67 -8.41 -2.14
CA TRP A 67 2.31 -8.25 -1.64
C TRP A 67 1.90 -6.80 -1.55
N PHE A 68 2.84 -5.89 -1.25
CA PHE A 68 2.62 -4.45 -1.37
C PHE A 68 2.26 -4.07 -2.80
N GLN A 69 3.05 -4.52 -3.79
CA GLN A 69 2.75 -4.29 -5.21
C GLN A 69 1.37 -4.85 -5.59
N TRP A 70 1.13 -6.12 -5.28
CA TRP A 70 -0.14 -6.78 -5.60
C TRP A 70 -1.33 -6.02 -5.02
N LEU A 71 -1.26 -5.63 -3.74
CA LEU A 71 -2.31 -4.90 -3.06
C LEU A 71 -2.55 -3.53 -3.71
N ALA A 72 -1.48 -2.79 -4.04
CA ALA A 72 -1.59 -1.51 -4.73
C ALA A 72 -2.26 -1.64 -6.11
N GLU A 73 -1.96 -2.71 -6.86
CA GLU A 73 -2.58 -2.99 -8.15
C GLU A 73 -4.07 -3.35 -8.02
N GLN A 74 -4.47 -4.11 -6.98
CA GLN A 74 -5.90 -4.37 -6.73
C GLN A 74 -6.65 -3.08 -6.39
N LEU A 75 -6.09 -2.26 -5.49
CA LEU A 75 -6.68 -0.97 -5.09
C LEU A 75 -6.79 0.02 -6.26
N ALA A 76 -5.82 0.01 -7.18
CA ALA A 76 -5.86 0.85 -8.37
C ALA A 76 -7.01 0.49 -9.32
N LYS A 77 -7.36 -0.81 -9.42
CA LYS A 77 -8.50 -1.29 -10.22
C LYS A 77 -9.84 -0.94 -9.57
N SER A 78 -9.89 -0.95 -8.24
CA SER A 78 -11.11 -0.81 -7.45
C SER A 78 -11.67 0.60 -7.39
N LYS A 79 -10.90 1.65 -7.77
CA LYS A 79 -11.23 3.07 -7.58
C LYS A 79 -12.68 3.42 -7.93
N THR A 80 -13.56 3.21 -6.96
CA THR A 80 -14.93 3.65 -6.96
C THR A 80 -14.87 5.04 -6.36
N GLN A 81 -15.35 6.03 -7.09
CA GLN A 81 -15.41 7.43 -6.63
C GLN A 81 -16.45 7.54 -5.51
N SER A 82 -16.12 7.03 -4.32
CA SER A 82 -16.81 7.41 -3.09
C SER A 82 -16.38 8.82 -2.72
N GLU A 83 -17.32 9.64 -2.29
CA GLU A 83 -17.02 10.93 -1.68
C GLU A 83 -16.03 10.73 -0.50
N PRO A 84 -14.98 11.57 -0.38
CA PRO A 84 -14.01 11.47 0.70
C PRO A 84 -14.67 11.48 2.08
N ALA A 85 -14.16 10.67 3.01
CA ALA A 85 -14.74 10.52 4.35
C ALA A 85 -14.89 11.85 5.11
N HIS A 86 -13.92 12.77 4.99
CA HIS A 86 -13.95 14.09 5.63
C HIS A 86 -15.06 15.01 5.10
N ILE A 87 -15.65 14.68 3.95
CA ILE A 87 -16.82 15.36 3.38
C ILE A 87 -18.07 14.57 3.77
N LYS A 88 -18.13 13.28 3.40
CA LYS A 88 -19.31 12.41 3.58
C LYS A 88 -19.77 12.30 5.03
N TYR A 89 -18.84 12.28 5.97
CA TYR A 89 -19.11 12.09 7.40
C TYR A 89 -18.76 13.32 8.22
N ARG A 90 -18.72 14.51 7.60
CA ARG A 90 -18.38 15.78 8.28
C ARG A 90 -19.21 16.03 9.54
N ASP A 91 -20.46 15.60 9.53
CA ASP A 91 -21.43 15.85 10.60
C ASP A 91 -21.69 14.60 11.49
N TRP A 92 -20.80 13.61 11.47
CA TRP A 92 -20.93 12.36 12.24
C TRP A 92 -20.90 12.58 13.77
N ARG A 93 -21.69 11.79 14.50
CA ARG A 93 -21.75 11.79 15.97
C ARG A 93 -21.56 10.37 16.53
N PRO A 94 -20.84 10.21 17.66
CA PRO A 94 -20.59 8.90 18.30
C PRO A 94 -21.84 8.17 18.79
#